data_AF-A0A947A1G6-F1
#
_entry.id   AF-A0A947A1G6-F1
#
_cell.length_a   1.000
_cell.length_b   1.000
_cell.length_c   1.000
_cell.angle_alpha   90.00
_cell.angle_beta   90.00
_cell.angle_gamma   90.00
#
_symmetry.space_group_name_H-M   'P 1'
#
loop_
_entity.id
_entity.type
_entity.pdbx_description
1 polymer ?
#
loop_
_entity_poly.entity_id
_entity_poly.type
_entity_poly.pdbx_seq_one_letter_code
_entity_poly.pdbx_strand_id
1 'polypeptide(L)' 'MSEIIAKTEKFVTDLLSKELDPKYLYHNLRHTQRVVKSSKELLNSAAIDDDEKENILLATWLHDTGYT' A
#
# COMPACT_ATOMS: atom_id res chain seq x y z
N MET A 1 0.97 -4.15 -13.83
CA MET A 1 0.25 -3.62 -12.66
C MET A 1 -1.16 -3.31 -13.13
N SER A 2 -2.18 -3.82 -12.43
CA SER A 2 -3.57 -3.54 -12.81
C SER A 2 -3.91 -2.06 -12.65
N GLU A 3 -4.94 -1.61 -13.35
CA GLU A 3 -5.38 -0.21 -13.31
C GLU A 3 -5.82 0.20 -11.90
N ILE A 4 -6.47 -0.70 -11.15
CA ILE A 4 -6.94 -0.42 -9.79
C ILE A 4 -5.79 -0.26 -8.81
N ILE A 5 -4.74 -1.09 -8.90
CA ILE A 5 -3.54 -0.93 -8.04
C ILE A 5 -2.87 0.41 -8.30
N ALA A 6 -2.74 0.82 -9.57
CA ALA A 6 -2.13 2.11 -9.92
C ALA A 6 -2.95 3.30 -9.39
N LYS A 7 -4.29 3.23 -9.45
CA LYS A 7 -5.19 4.23 -8.87
C LYS A 7 -5.06 4.29 -7.35
N THR A 8 -5.00 3.14 -6.68
CA THR A 8 -4.83 3.05 -5.22
C THR A 8 -3.47 3.59 -4.76
N GLU A 9 -2.39 3.23 -5.44
CA GLU A 9 -1.05 3.78 -5.17
C GLU A 9 -1.04 5.31 -5.23
N LYS A 10 -1.64 5.88 -6.29
CA LYS A 10 -1.75 7.33 -6.43
C LYS A 10 -2.58 7.94 -5.30
N PHE A 11 -3.75 7.36 -5.00
CA PHE A 11 -4.64 7.83 -3.94
C PHE A 11 -3.93 7.86 -2.58
N VAL A 12 -3.30 6.75 -2.19
CA VAL A 12 -2.59 6.63 -0.90
C VAL A 12 -1.39 7.56 -0.83
N THR A 13 -0.62 7.67 -1.92
CA THR A 13 0.52 8.59 -2.00
C THR A 13 0.06 10.04 -1.79
N ASP A 14 -1.02 10.44 -2.46
CA ASP A 14 -1.58 11.78 -2.31
C ASP A 14 -2.11 12.00 -0.88
N LEU A 15 -2.89 11.06 -0.32
CA LEU A 15 -3.46 11.14 1.03
C LEU A 15 -2.38 11.28 2.11
N LEU A 16 -1.43 10.34 2.16
CA LEU A 16 -0.40 10.31 3.20
C LEU A 16 0.64 11.43 3.05
N SER A 17 0.80 12.01 1.86
CA SER A 17 1.74 13.13 1.66
C SER A 17 1.12 14.49 1.96
N LYS A 18 -0.21 14.61 1.86
CA LYS A 18 -0.91 15.91 1.95
C LYS A 18 -1.69 16.07 3.26
N GLU A 19 -2.32 15.00 3.73
CA GLU A 19 -3.27 15.07 4.84
C GLU A 19 -2.72 14.50 6.16
N LEU A 20 -1.63 13.72 6.11
CA LEU A 20 -1.05 13.13 7.32
C LEU A 20 -0.37 14.17 8.20
N ASP A 21 -0.77 14.22 9.47
CA ASP A 21 -0.14 15.07 10.48
C ASP A 21 1.36 14.70 10.62
N PRO A 22 2.29 15.66 10.48
CA PRO A 22 3.73 15.41 10.53
C PRO A 22 4.24 14.83 11.86
N LYS A 23 3.41 14.81 12.92
CA LYS A 23 3.75 14.10 14.17
C LYS A 23 3.86 12.58 14.00
N TYR A 24 3.27 12.00 12.95
CA TYR A 24 3.32 10.56 12.69
C TYR A 24 4.65 10.15 12.04
N LEU A 25 5.62 9.79 12.88
CA LEU A 25 6.98 9.46 12.46
C LEU A 25 7.13 8.08 11.81
N TYR A 26 6.18 7.16 12.04
CA TYR A 26 6.27 5.76 11.56
C TYR A 26 5.22 5.41 10.51
N HIS A 27 3.93 5.45 10.84
CA HIS A 27 2.82 5.14 9.92
C HIS A 27 2.61 6.27 8.90
N ASN A 28 3.52 6.33 7.93
CA ASN A 28 3.58 7.34 6.86
C ASN A 28 3.87 6.68 5.52
N LEU A 29 3.84 7.47 4.44
CA LEU A 29 4.05 6.99 3.08
C LEU A 29 5.30 6.10 2.93
N ARG A 30 6.40 6.45 3.59
CA ARG A 30 7.65 5.67 3.51
C ARG A 30 7.48 4.29 4.16
N HIS A 31 6.73 4.18 5.25
CA HIS A 31 6.40 2.87 5.83
C HIS A 31 5.52 2.07 4.89
N THR A 32 4.43 2.67 4.40
CA THR A 32 3.51 2.02 3.47
C THR A 32 4.23 1.46 2.24
N GLN A 33 5.10 2.24 1.60
CA GLN A 33 5.91 1.77 0.46
C GLN A 33 6.84 0.61 0.79
N ARG A 34 7.42 0.56 2.01
CA ARG A 34 8.23 -0.58 2.45
C ARG A 34 7.38 -1.83 2.61
N VAL A 35 6.21 -1.72 3.22
CA VAL A 35 5.29 -2.86 3.38
C VAL A 35 4.82 -3.36 2.01
N VAL A 36 4.43 -2.47 1.09
CA VAL A 36 4.07 -2.83 -0.30
C VAL A 36 5.20 -3.58 -1.00
N LYS A 37 6.45 -3.12 -0.86
CA LYS A 37 7.61 -3.78 -1.44
C LYS A 37 7.77 -5.20 -0.88
N SER A 38 7.77 -5.36 0.44
CA SER A 38 7.91 -6.67 1.08
C SER A 38 6.74 -7.61 0.76
N SER A 39 5.51 -7.09 0.71
CA SER A 39 4.35 -7.88 0.27
C SER A 39 4.52 -8.38 -1.17
N LYS A 40 4.98 -7.54 -2.10
CA LYS A 40 5.28 -7.99 -3.48
C LYS A 40 6.31 -9.11 -3.52
N GLU A 41 7.38 -9.02 -2.73
CA GLU A 41 8.41 -10.08 -2.64
C GLU A 41 7.83 -11.41 -2.14
N LEU A 42 6.97 -11.38 -1.11
CA LEU A 42 6.30 -12.58 -0.58
C LEU A 42 5.31 -13.18 -1.59
N LEU A 43 4.48 -12.34 -2.22
CA LEU A 43 3.46 -12.76 -3.19
C LEU A 43 4.07 -13.44 -4.42
N ASN A 44 5.27 -13.05 -4.83
CA ASN A 44 6.00 -13.71 -5.94
C ASN A 44 6.37 -15.17 -5.63
N SER A 45 6.44 -15.54 -4.34
CA SER A 45 6.74 -16.91 -3.90
C SER A 45 5.50 -17.67 -3.41
N ALA A 46 4.35 -17.01 -3.32
CA ALA A 46 3.12 -17.59 -2.81
C ALA A 46 2.35 -18.31 -3.92
N ALA A 47 1.84 -19.51 -3.62
CA ALA A 47 0.96 -20.27 -4.50
C ALA A 47 -0.50 -19.86 -4.30
N ILE A 48 -0.82 -18.61 -4.66
CA ILE A 48 -2.17 -18.03 -4.63
C ILE A 48 -2.53 -17.43 -5.99
N ASP A 49 -3.83 -17.27 -6.25
CA ASP A 49 -4.30 -16.74 -7.52
C ASP A 49 -4.05 -15.23 -7.67
N ASP A 50 -4.25 -14.70 -8.89
CA ASP A 50 -3.93 -13.32 -9.20
C ASP A 50 -4.95 -12.33 -8.59
N ASP A 51 -6.19 -12.76 -8.34
CA ASP A 51 -7.22 -11.94 -7.67
C ASP A 51 -6.87 -11.78 -6.17
N GLU A 52 -6.42 -12.86 -5.52
CA GLU A 52 -5.92 -12.82 -4.14
C GLU A 52 -4.68 -11.93 -4.03
N LYS A 53 -3.72 -12.02 -4.96
CA LYS A 53 -2.56 -11.12 -5.00
C LYS A 53 -2.97 -9.66 -5.14
N GLU A 54 -3.92 -9.36 -6.03
CA GLU A 54 -4.43 -8.00 -6.22
C GLU A 54 -5.07 -7.48 -4.92
N ASN A 55 -5.95 -8.28 -4.29
CA ASN A 55 -6.59 -7.93 -3.03
C ASN A 55 -5.58 -7.65 -1.92
N ILE A 56 -4.53 -8.47 -1.79
CA ILE A 56 -3.48 -8.26 -0.80
C ILE A 56 -2.69 -6.97 -1.09
N LEU A 57 -2.38 -6.69 -2.36
CA LEU A 57 -1.68 -5.45 -2.73
C LEU A 57 -2.52 -4.21 -2.48
N LEU A 58 -3.83 -4.27 -2.75
CA LEU A 58 -4.77 -3.18 -2.43
C LEU A 58 -4.84 -2.94 -0.92
N ALA A 59 -5.02 -4.00 -0.12
CA ALA A 59 -5.02 -3.90 1.33
C ALA A 59 -3.69 -3.36 1.88
N THR A 60 -2.57 -3.79 1.30
CA THR A 60 -1.24 -3.32 1.73
C THR A 60 -1.05 -1.83 1.46
N TRP A 61 -1.55 -1.30 0.34
CA TRP A 61 -1.52 0.14 0.12
C TRP A 61 -2.42 0.89 1.11
N LEU A 62 -3.60 0.36 1.42
CA LEU A 62 -4.61 1.06 2.22
C LEU A 62 -4.43 0.94 3.74
N HIS A 63 -3.55 0.06 4.24
CA HIS A 63 -3.51 -0.28 5.67
C HIS A 63 -3.21 0.90 6.63
N ASP A 64 -2.43 1.88 6.17
CA ASP A 64 -2.05 3.06 6.97
C ASP A 64 -2.99 4.27 6.77
N THR A 65 -3.99 4.19 5.88
CA THR A 65 -4.82 5.37 5.56
C THR A 65 -5.72 5.81 6.69
N GLY A 66 -5.90 5.01 7.74
CA GLY A 66 -6.67 5.39 8.94
C GLY A 66 -5.93 6.35 9.89
N TYR A 67 -4.66 6.69 9.61
CA TYR A 67 -3.89 7.68 10.38
C TYR A 67 -4.13 9.13 9.92
N THR A 68 -4.84 9.32 8.82
CA THR A 68 -5.40 10.60 8.35
C THR A 68 -6.87 10.70 8.74
#